data_AF-A0A9X2P5B2-F1
#
_entry.id   AF-A0A9X2P5B2-F1
#
_cell.length_a   1.000
_cell.length_b   1.000
_cell.length_c   1.000
_cell.angle_alpha   90.00
_cell.angle_beta   90.00
_cell.angle_gamma   90.00
#
_symmetry.space_group_name_H-M   'P 1'
#
loop_
_entity.id
_entity.type
_entity.pdbx_description
1 polymer ?
#
loop_
_entity_poly.entity_id
_entity_poly.type
_entity_poly.pdbx_seq_one_letter_code
_entity_poly.pdbx_strand_id
1 'polypeptide(L)'
;MKFFKKHALLGFLLLVSLSVFGQQVSGPKLIVRGDDMGSSRSANLASIETFVNGIETSIELMVVTPWFPEAAQLLRKNTAIDVGLHLVITSEWDGIKWRPLTQAPSLVDADGYFLPMMGPNKNYPSLAISENKWNLEEIEQEFRAQIEFALKHVPQISHLSGHMGSTGFDPKVAEMVDRLSAEYDLPVMSRAVMQGLGISGATYEGAKITSAEKEAAFIRMLDKLEPGKSYMFVDHPSYDNVEMQGVGHIGYENVAEDRQGVTDTWTSEKVKKAISGKGIALVNFPSLVKALPRSDPAAENVNPKNIANYLEAVKASGQELHSLMIIRHGKVVAEYWFGDNAANKPHVLHSVSKTFTSTAIGFAVQEGLLKVNDKVISFFPDKLPSDVSENLKNMEIRHLLTMTTGHDTDPTRATRSETEKDWVEAFLAVPVDHQPGTMYVYNSLATYVLSAILQKTTGERVIDYLQPRLFRPLGIVAARWEESPQGIPVGGWGLHLKTEDLAKLGQFYLQKGKWNGKQLLSEAWIEEASTAQVPSLPAGVKRENLKVKAKDSDWLQGYGYQLWRSRHNSYRADGANGQFVLVLPEKDAVIVATANIQDMQGEINLIWKHLLPALK
;
A
#
# COMPACT_ATOMS: atom_id res chain seq x y z
N MET A 1 -58.74 46.05 43.13
CA MET A 1 -58.31 45.69 41.76
C MET A 1 -57.49 46.82 41.17
N LYS A 2 -56.15 46.76 41.22
CA LYS A 2 -55.20 47.53 40.40
C LYS A 2 -53.75 47.12 40.74
N PHE A 3 -53.00 46.76 39.70
CA PHE A 3 -51.55 46.99 39.41
C PHE A 3 -50.49 46.93 40.53
N PHE A 4 -49.39 46.18 40.30
CA PHE A 4 -48.07 46.71 39.89
C PHE A 4 -47.00 45.61 39.62
N LYS A 5 -46.04 45.94 38.73
CA LYS A 5 -44.86 45.19 38.25
C LYS A 5 -43.73 45.02 39.28
N LYS A 6 -42.92 43.93 39.20
CA LYS A 6 -41.41 43.90 39.15
C LYS A 6 -40.88 42.44 39.20
N HIS A 7 -40.26 41.92 38.12
CA HIS A 7 -38.81 41.75 37.88
C HIS A 7 -38.10 40.62 38.67
N ALA A 8 -37.74 39.52 37.99
CA ALA A 8 -36.45 38.85 38.07
C ALA A 8 -36.38 37.73 37.00
N LEU A 9 -35.80 38.03 35.83
CA LEU A 9 -35.40 37.04 34.84
C LEU A 9 -33.98 36.59 35.21
N LEU A 10 -33.83 35.45 35.89
CA LEU A 10 -32.52 34.85 36.11
C LEU A 10 -32.09 34.17 34.80
N GLY A 11 -31.12 34.77 34.12
CA GLY A 11 -30.43 34.14 32.99
C GLY A 11 -29.60 32.97 33.49
N PHE A 12 -29.96 31.76 33.08
CA PHE A 12 -29.08 30.59 33.19
C PHE A 12 -28.17 30.59 31.95
N LEU A 13 -26.94 31.08 32.13
CA LEU A 13 -25.84 30.88 31.20
C LEU A 13 -25.52 29.39 31.15
N LEU A 14 -26.04 28.68 30.14
CA LEU A 14 -25.50 27.38 29.73
C LEU A 14 -24.17 27.65 29.00
N LEU A 15 -23.11 27.76 29.79
CA LEU A 15 -21.74 27.53 29.33
C LEU A 15 -21.66 26.07 28.88
N VAL A 16 -21.97 25.81 27.62
CA VAL A 16 -21.52 24.59 26.94
C VAL A 16 -20.01 24.73 26.84
N SER A 17 -19.30 24.08 27.76
CA SER A 17 -17.88 23.81 27.63
C SER A 17 -17.69 23.01 26.35
N LEU A 18 -17.30 23.69 25.27
CA LEU A 18 -16.69 23.10 24.09
C LEU A 18 -15.36 22.51 24.53
N SER A 19 -15.41 21.28 25.03
CA SER A 19 -14.24 20.45 25.28
C SER A 19 -13.60 20.15 23.92
N VAL A 20 -12.59 20.98 23.61
CA VAL A 20 -11.37 20.69 22.85
C VAL A 20 -11.39 19.34 22.13
N PHE A 21 -11.54 19.40 20.81
CA PHE A 21 -11.19 18.31 19.89
C PHE A 21 -9.70 18.00 20.06
N GLY A 22 -9.38 17.08 20.97
CA GLY A 22 -8.11 16.40 20.98
C GLY A 22 -8.01 15.50 19.74
N GLN A 23 -6.80 15.29 19.24
CA GLN A 23 -6.47 14.13 18.42
C GLN A 23 -7.29 12.93 18.91
N GLN A 24 -8.02 12.26 18.02
CA GLN A 24 -8.69 11.02 18.36
C GLN A 24 -7.60 10.11 18.96
N VAL A 25 -7.72 9.78 20.25
CA VAL A 25 -6.75 8.89 20.90
C VAL A 25 -6.82 7.58 20.15
N SER A 26 -5.78 7.27 19.37
CA SER A 26 -5.73 6.06 18.57
C SER A 26 -5.79 4.87 19.53
N GLY A 27 -6.70 3.93 19.30
CA GLY A 27 -6.72 2.67 20.03
C GLY A 27 -5.40 1.90 19.86
N PRO A 28 -5.24 0.76 20.57
CA PRO A 28 -4.04 -0.05 20.45
C PRO A 28 -3.83 -0.49 19.00
N LYS A 29 -2.57 -0.61 18.56
CA LYS A 29 -2.22 -1.14 17.24
C LYS A 29 -1.72 -2.57 17.38
N LEU A 30 -2.20 -3.48 16.54
CA LEU A 30 -1.82 -4.89 16.58
C LEU A 30 -1.40 -5.37 15.18
N ILE A 31 -0.19 -5.91 15.10
CA ILE A 31 0.27 -6.74 13.99
C ILE A 31 -0.05 -8.19 14.36
N VAL A 32 -0.83 -8.86 13.52
CA VAL A 32 -1.02 -10.32 13.58
C VAL A 32 -0.22 -10.92 12.43
N ARG A 33 0.81 -11.69 12.77
CA ARG A 33 1.79 -12.23 11.83
C ARG A 33 1.73 -13.75 11.84
N GLY A 34 1.45 -14.35 10.68
CA GLY A 34 1.54 -15.79 10.47
C GLY A 34 2.88 -16.19 9.89
N ASP A 35 3.55 -17.12 10.55
CA ASP A 35 4.83 -17.69 10.09
C ASP A 35 4.60 -18.98 9.28
N ASP A 36 5.63 -19.36 8.52
CA ASP A 36 5.79 -20.63 7.79
C ASP A 36 4.98 -20.84 6.51
N MET A 37 4.52 -19.78 5.85
CA MET A 37 3.96 -19.94 4.49
C MET A 37 5.04 -20.49 3.56
N GLY A 38 4.69 -21.48 2.74
CA GLY A 38 5.60 -22.23 1.87
C GLY A 38 6.07 -23.56 2.46
N SER A 39 5.93 -23.79 3.77
CA SER A 39 6.35 -25.05 4.41
C SER A 39 5.50 -26.25 3.99
N SER A 40 4.17 -26.07 3.92
CA SER A 40 3.18 -27.09 3.55
C SER A 40 2.03 -26.46 2.76
N ARG A 41 1.26 -27.27 2.03
CA ARG A 41 0.02 -26.80 1.40
C ARG A 41 -0.99 -26.36 2.45
N SER A 42 -1.05 -27.10 3.56
CA SER A 42 -1.93 -26.78 4.68
C SER A 42 -1.67 -25.38 5.25
N ALA A 43 -0.40 -25.03 5.48
CA ALA A 43 0.01 -23.70 5.93
C ALA A 43 -0.28 -22.62 4.88
N ASN A 44 -0.03 -22.89 3.60
CA ASN A 44 -0.35 -21.95 2.50
C ASN A 44 -1.83 -21.56 2.49
N LEU A 45 -2.71 -22.56 2.50
CA LEU A 45 -4.15 -22.31 2.40
C LEU A 45 -4.69 -21.65 3.67
N ALA A 46 -4.22 -22.07 4.85
CA ALA A 46 -4.63 -21.47 6.11
C ALA A 46 -4.21 -20.00 6.21
N SER A 47 -2.97 -19.66 5.81
CA SER A 47 -2.48 -18.26 5.83
C SER A 47 -3.31 -17.34 4.91
N ILE A 48 -3.73 -17.84 3.74
CA ILE A 48 -4.64 -17.09 2.87
C ILE A 48 -6.02 -16.92 3.54
N GLU A 49 -6.55 -17.98 4.16
CA GLU A 49 -7.84 -17.95 4.84
C GLU A 49 -7.85 -16.97 6.03
N THR A 50 -6.82 -17.00 6.87
CA THR A 50 -6.70 -16.13 8.04
C THR A 50 -6.48 -14.67 7.68
N PHE A 51 -5.95 -14.38 6.50
CA PHE A 51 -5.93 -13.02 5.94
C PHE A 51 -7.27 -12.62 5.33
N VAL A 52 -7.84 -13.44 4.44
CA VAL A 52 -9.04 -13.09 3.65
C VAL A 52 -10.29 -13.02 4.53
N ASN A 53 -10.45 -13.98 5.45
CA ASN A 53 -11.63 -14.14 6.29
C ASN A 53 -11.36 -13.90 7.78
N GLY A 54 -10.10 -13.64 8.15
CA GLY A 54 -9.67 -13.50 9.53
C GLY A 54 -9.07 -12.13 9.87
N ILE A 55 -8.07 -12.15 10.75
CA ILE A 55 -7.44 -10.96 11.36
C ILE A 55 -5.96 -10.83 11.03
N GLU A 56 -5.41 -11.74 10.23
CA GLU A 56 -4.00 -11.74 9.89
C GLU A 56 -3.65 -10.50 9.07
N THR A 57 -2.48 -9.91 9.36
CA THR A 57 -2.02 -8.67 8.75
C THR A 57 -0.71 -8.81 7.99
N SER A 58 0.12 -9.81 8.33
CA SER A 58 1.40 -10.10 7.67
C SER A 58 1.56 -11.60 7.55
N ILE A 59 1.99 -12.07 6.38
CA ILE A 59 2.36 -13.46 6.15
C ILE A 59 3.87 -13.55 5.90
N GLU A 60 4.57 -14.40 6.62
CA GLU A 60 5.99 -14.64 6.42
C GLU A 60 6.25 -15.85 5.53
N LEU A 61 6.89 -15.60 4.39
CA LEU A 61 7.15 -16.58 3.35
C LEU A 61 8.52 -17.23 3.54
N MET A 62 8.56 -18.55 3.59
CA MET A 62 9.76 -19.36 3.48
C MET A 62 9.97 -19.78 2.03
N VAL A 63 11.14 -19.49 1.45
CA VAL A 63 11.38 -19.72 0.01
C VAL A 63 12.15 -20.99 -0.31
N VAL A 64 12.80 -21.59 0.69
CA VAL A 64 13.57 -22.83 0.56
C VAL A 64 12.71 -24.08 0.70
N THR A 65 11.45 -23.92 1.08
CA THR A 65 10.54 -25.00 1.48
C THR A 65 9.76 -25.59 0.30
N PRO A 66 9.30 -26.85 0.40
CA PRO A 66 8.74 -27.59 -0.74
C PRO A 66 7.50 -26.97 -1.39
N TRP A 67 6.71 -26.21 -0.63
CA TRP A 67 5.45 -25.62 -1.10
C TRP A 67 5.55 -24.13 -1.46
N PHE A 68 6.77 -23.59 -1.55
CA PHE A 68 7.00 -22.24 -2.05
C PHE A 68 6.38 -21.98 -3.45
N PRO A 69 6.45 -22.89 -4.46
CA PRO A 69 5.88 -22.59 -5.77
C PRO A 69 4.37 -22.30 -5.75
N GLU A 70 3.60 -22.99 -4.91
CA GLU A 70 2.18 -22.71 -4.71
C GLU A 70 2.00 -21.41 -3.92
N ALA A 71 2.78 -21.20 -2.86
CA ALA A 71 2.73 -19.98 -2.05
C ALA A 71 2.92 -18.72 -2.92
N ALA A 72 3.93 -18.72 -3.78
CA ALA A 72 4.21 -17.61 -4.70
C ALA A 72 3.04 -17.36 -5.67
N GLN A 73 2.35 -18.41 -6.15
CA GLN A 73 1.17 -18.25 -7.01
C GLN A 73 -0.01 -17.64 -6.25
N LEU A 74 -0.25 -18.09 -5.01
CA LEU A 74 -1.31 -17.56 -4.15
C LEU A 74 -1.06 -16.08 -3.83
N LEU A 75 0.16 -15.73 -3.45
CA LEU A 75 0.51 -14.34 -3.10
C LEU A 75 0.43 -13.40 -4.32
N ARG A 76 0.83 -13.83 -5.52
CA ARG A 76 0.68 -13.01 -6.74
C ARG A 76 -0.78 -12.72 -7.11
N LYS A 77 -1.71 -13.60 -6.71
CA LYS A 77 -3.16 -13.39 -6.87
C LYS A 77 -3.76 -12.53 -5.75
N ASN A 78 -3.04 -12.37 -4.64
CA ASN A 78 -3.47 -11.66 -3.44
C ASN A 78 -2.47 -10.55 -3.07
N THR A 79 -2.28 -9.58 -3.97
CA THR A 79 -1.32 -8.47 -3.78
C THR A 79 -1.68 -7.50 -2.64
N ALA A 80 -2.89 -7.62 -2.08
CA ALA A 80 -3.32 -6.90 -0.89
C ALA A 80 -2.67 -7.44 0.41
N ILE A 81 -2.00 -8.58 0.37
CA ILE A 81 -1.31 -9.15 1.54
C ILE A 81 0.03 -8.44 1.73
N ASP A 82 0.34 -8.06 2.97
CA ASP A 82 1.71 -7.71 3.36
C ASP A 82 2.52 -8.99 3.55
N VAL A 83 3.65 -9.10 2.86
CA VAL A 83 4.47 -10.32 2.83
C VAL A 83 5.87 -10.02 3.34
N GLY A 84 6.25 -10.69 4.42
CA GLY A 84 7.63 -10.74 4.87
C GLY A 84 8.38 -11.92 4.28
N LEU A 85 9.69 -11.78 4.08
CA LEU A 85 10.56 -12.92 3.79
C LEU A 85 11.10 -13.48 5.10
N HIS A 86 10.70 -14.71 5.42
CA HIS A 86 11.16 -15.46 6.57
C HIS A 86 12.49 -16.14 6.23
N LEU A 87 13.61 -15.56 6.66
CA LEU A 87 14.94 -16.08 6.34
C LEU A 87 15.21 -17.40 7.09
N VAL A 88 15.49 -18.47 6.36
CA VAL A 88 15.55 -19.84 6.89
C VAL A 88 16.96 -20.41 6.82
N ILE A 89 17.46 -20.96 7.93
CA ILE A 89 18.70 -21.77 7.99
C ILE A 89 18.54 -23.01 8.87
N THR A 90 17.30 -23.40 9.15
CA THR A 90 16.96 -24.61 9.92
C THR A 90 15.90 -25.42 9.19
N SER A 91 15.83 -26.72 9.49
CA SER A 91 14.76 -27.63 9.02
C SER A 91 14.34 -28.58 10.14
N GLU A 92 13.35 -28.15 10.89
CA GLU A 92 12.97 -28.61 12.23
C GLU A 92 12.14 -29.90 12.24
N TRP A 93 11.38 -30.20 11.19
CA TRP A 93 10.47 -31.35 11.16
C TRP A 93 11.20 -32.65 10.83
N ASP A 94 10.86 -33.75 11.52
CA ASP A 94 11.53 -35.04 11.30
C ASP A 94 11.10 -35.68 9.97
N GLY A 95 9.83 -35.50 9.59
CA GLY A 95 9.24 -36.10 8.38
C GLY A 95 9.34 -35.25 7.11
N ILE A 96 9.67 -33.96 7.24
CA ILE A 96 9.76 -33.01 6.11
C ILE A 96 11.05 -32.22 6.23
N LYS A 97 11.91 -32.30 5.22
CA LYS A 97 13.20 -31.62 5.20
C LYS A 97 13.36 -30.74 3.96
N TRP A 98 14.15 -29.68 4.10
CA TRP A 98 14.56 -28.81 3.01
C TRP A 98 16.05 -28.45 3.10
N ARG A 99 16.60 -27.99 1.97
CA ARG A 99 18.03 -27.74 1.76
C ARG A 99 18.28 -26.25 1.46
N PRO A 100 19.52 -25.76 1.63
CA PRO A 100 19.88 -24.41 1.22
C PRO A 100 19.74 -24.20 -0.30
N LEU A 101 19.57 -22.95 -0.73
CA LEU A 101 19.68 -22.54 -2.14
C LEU A 101 21.15 -22.48 -2.60
N THR A 102 22.08 -22.43 -1.67
CA THR A 102 23.52 -22.27 -1.89
C THR A 102 24.33 -23.47 -1.37
N GLN A 103 25.65 -23.42 -1.56
CA GLN A 103 26.57 -24.38 -0.96
C GLN A 103 26.95 -23.90 0.46
N ALA A 104 26.21 -24.37 1.46
CA ALA A 104 26.39 -23.97 2.85
C ALA A 104 26.68 -25.18 3.77
N PRO A 105 27.85 -25.84 3.62
CA PRO A 105 28.19 -27.05 4.37
C PRO A 105 28.19 -26.86 5.90
N SER A 106 28.34 -25.63 6.38
CA SER A 106 28.32 -25.32 7.81
C SER A 106 26.90 -25.24 8.42
N LEU A 107 25.85 -25.27 7.58
CA LEU A 107 24.45 -25.13 7.98
C LEU A 107 23.65 -26.43 7.83
N VAL A 108 24.27 -27.49 7.31
CA VAL A 108 23.58 -28.73 6.92
C VAL A 108 24.12 -29.96 7.63
N ASP A 109 23.29 -31.01 7.68
CA ASP A 109 23.68 -32.34 8.09
C ASP A 109 24.43 -33.12 6.99
N ALA A 110 24.75 -34.38 7.26
CA ALA A 110 25.46 -35.25 6.32
C ALA A 110 24.67 -35.55 5.02
N ASP A 111 23.35 -35.39 5.05
CA ASP A 111 22.45 -35.59 3.91
C ASP A 111 22.14 -34.26 3.17
N GLY A 112 22.74 -33.15 3.63
CA GLY A 112 22.63 -31.83 3.05
C GLY A 112 21.35 -31.07 3.40
N TYR A 113 20.57 -31.54 4.39
CA TYR A 113 19.43 -30.79 4.92
C TYR A 113 19.88 -29.79 5.96
N PHE A 114 19.19 -28.66 6.09
CA PHE A 114 19.49 -27.74 7.19
C PHE A 114 19.40 -28.43 8.55
N LEU A 115 20.27 -28.05 9.48
CA LEU A 115 20.19 -28.53 10.87
C LEU A 115 18.82 -28.16 11.50
N PRO A 116 18.26 -29.00 12.37
CA PRO A 116 16.89 -28.81 12.85
C PRO A 116 16.71 -27.67 13.85
N MET A 117 17.77 -27.21 14.52
CA MET A 117 17.64 -26.29 15.65
C MET A 117 18.58 -25.09 15.55
N MET A 118 18.14 -23.93 16.02
CA MET A 118 19.03 -22.78 16.23
C MET A 118 19.85 -22.93 17.53
N GLY A 119 19.21 -23.37 18.62
CA GLY A 119 19.79 -23.54 19.95
C GLY A 119 19.87 -25.01 20.40
N PRO A 120 20.68 -25.34 21.42
CA PRO A 120 20.78 -26.70 21.96
C PRO A 120 19.42 -27.31 22.29
N ASN A 121 19.20 -28.57 21.90
CA ASN A 121 17.98 -29.30 22.17
C ASN A 121 18.30 -30.73 22.67
N LYS A 122 17.76 -31.10 23.83
CA LYS A 122 18.00 -32.41 24.47
C LYS A 122 17.58 -33.61 23.60
N ASN A 123 16.59 -33.43 22.73
CA ASN A 123 16.11 -34.48 21.84
C ASN A 123 16.95 -34.59 20.55
N TYR A 124 17.73 -33.55 20.24
CA TYR A 124 18.56 -33.44 19.03
C TYR A 124 19.98 -32.97 19.39
N PRO A 125 20.72 -33.75 20.18
CA PRO A 125 22.03 -33.33 20.69
C PRO A 125 23.01 -33.08 19.54
N SER A 126 23.73 -31.95 19.58
CA SER A 126 24.71 -31.55 18.56
C SER A 126 24.12 -31.26 17.17
N LEU A 127 22.80 -31.13 17.05
CA LEU A 127 22.11 -30.80 15.81
C LEU A 127 21.57 -29.35 15.80
N ALA A 128 22.17 -28.48 16.61
CA ALA A 128 21.88 -27.06 16.58
C ALA A 128 22.97 -26.25 15.85
N ILE A 129 22.58 -25.21 15.12
CA ILE A 129 23.52 -24.28 14.46
C ILE A 129 24.51 -23.69 15.48
N SER A 130 24.03 -23.29 16.66
CA SER A 130 24.89 -22.72 17.72
C SER A 130 25.83 -23.72 18.41
N GLU A 131 25.59 -25.03 18.27
CA GLU A 131 26.48 -26.08 18.78
C GLU A 131 27.57 -26.47 17.78
N ASN A 132 27.44 -26.02 16.53
CA ASN A 132 28.32 -26.37 15.42
C ASN A 132 29.12 -25.16 14.94
N LYS A 133 30.20 -25.44 14.19
CA LYS A 133 31.00 -24.39 13.56
C LYS A 133 30.30 -23.89 12.30
N TRP A 134 29.56 -22.80 12.42
CA TRP A 134 28.92 -22.09 11.31
C TRP A 134 29.88 -21.09 10.63
N ASN A 135 29.60 -20.73 9.37
CA ASN A 135 30.32 -19.74 8.59
C ASN A 135 29.42 -18.54 8.23
N LEU A 136 29.85 -17.32 8.60
CA LEU A 136 29.10 -16.09 8.31
C LEU A 136 28.92 -15.83 6.80
N GLU A 137 29.94 -16.15 6.00
CA GLU A 137 29.91 -15.93 4.55
C GLU A 137 28.90 -16.86 3.87
N GLU A 138 28.78 -18.10 4.34
CA GLU A 138 27.77 -19.05 3.87
C GLU A 138 26.35 -18.58 4.23
N ILE A 139 26.15 -18.05 5.45
CA ILE A 139 24.85 -17.48 5.85
C ILE A 139 24.50 -16.24 5.00
N GLU A 140 25.45 -15.33 4.78
CA GLU A 140 25.19 -14.14 3.94
C GLU A 140 24.86 -14.55 2.49
N GLN A 141 25.59 -15.51 1.91
CA GLN A 141 25.30 -16.02 0.58
C GLN A 141 23.91 -16.66 0.50
N GLU A 142 23.54 -17.48 1.49
CA GLU A 142 22.24 -18.13 1.55
C GLU A 142 21.11 -17.10 1.71
N PHE A 143 21.24 -16.12 2.60
CA PHE A 143 20.24 -15.06 2.78
C PHE A 143 20.07 -14.20 1.52
N ARG A 144 21.16 -13.83 0.84
CA ARG A 144 21.07 -13.12 -0.45
C ARG A 144 20.33 -13.94 -1.50
N ALA A 145 20.67 -15.22 -1.63
CA ALA A 145 19.99 -16.11 -2.56
C ALA A 145 18.49 -16.22 -2.26
N GLN A 146 18.12 -16.33 -0.97
CA GLN A 146 16.72 -16.32 -0.56
C GLN A 146 16.04 -14.99 -0.89
N ILE A 147 16.64 -13.84 -0.59
CA ILE A 147 16.09 -12.51 -0.88
C ILE A 147 15.85 -12.32 -2.38
N GLU A 148 16.85 -12.60 -3.21
CA GLU A 148 16.78 -12.41 -4.65
C GLU A 148 15.77 -13.36 -5.30
N PHE A 149 15.75 -14.61 -4.85
CA PHE A 149 14.77 -15.59 -5.31
C PHE A 149 13.34 -15.18 -4.92
N ALA A 150 13.14 -14.72 -3.69
CA ALA A 150 11.85 -14.27 -3.20
C ALA A 150 11.34 -13.06 -4.00
N LEU A 151 12.17 -12.02 -4.16
CA LEU A 151 11.82 -10.80 -4.88
C LEU A 151 11.48 -11.06 -6.35
N LYS A 152 12.16 -12.01 -6.98
CA LYS A 152 11.87 -12.43 -8.37
C LYS A 152 10.49 -13.04 -8.53
N HIS A 153 10.02 -13.78 -7.53
CA HIS A 153 8.80 -14.59 -7.63
C HIS A 153 7.59 -13.98 -6.92
N VAL A 154 7.83 -13.12 -5.92
CA VAL A 154 6.84 -12.42 -5.11
C VAL A 154 7.27 -10.95 -4.95
N PRO A 155 6.99 -10.07 -5.94
CA PRO A 155 7.49 -8.69 -5.95
C PRO A 155 7.02 -7.83 -4.76
N GLN A 156 5.91 -8.20 -4.13
CA GLN A 156 5.30 -7.48 -3.01
C GLN A 156 5.96 -7.72 -1.64
N ILE A 157 7.07 -8.47 -1.57
CA ILE A 157 7.84 -8.62 -0.34
C ILE A 157 8.29 -7.25 0.17
N SER A 158 8.01 -7.00 1.45
CA SER A 158 8.09 -5.67 2.05
C SER A 158 9.04 -5.57 3.24
N HIS A 159 9.42 -6.70 3.85
CA HIS A 159 10.30 -6.74 5.01
C HIS A 159 10.99 -8.11 5.18
N LEU A 160 11.96 -8.17 6.09
CA LEU A 160 12.67 -9.39 6.47
C LEU A 160 12.26 -9.82 7.89
N SER A 161 12.14 -11.13 8.10
CA SER A 161 12.04 -11.75 9.42
C SER A 161 12.94 -12.99 9.47
N GLY A 162 13.11 -13.60 10.65
CA GLY A 162 13.99 -14.75 10.83
C GLY A 162 13.25 -15.96 11.37
N HIS A 163 13.34 -17.07 10.65
CA HIS A 163 12.83 -18.36 11.10
C HIS A 163 13.61 -18.85 12.31
N MET A 164 12.89 -19.16 13.39
CA MET A 164 13.47 -19.54 14.69
C MET A 164 14.53 -18.54 15.23
N GLY A 165 14.47 -17.25 14.83
CA GLY A 165 15.45 -16.24 15.23
C GLY A 165 16.77 -16.25 14.44
N SER A 166 16.80 -16.88 13.27
CA SER A 166 17.95 -16.98 12.35
C SER A 166 18.65 -15.66 12.03
N THR A 167 17.95 -14.53 12.11
CA THR A 167 18.49 -13.21 11.76
C THR A 167 19.22 -12.50 12.89
N GLY A 168 19.19 -13.05 14.12
CA GLY A 168 19.72 -12.34 15.29
C GLY A 168 20.25 -13.23 16.41
N PHE A 169 20.65 -14.47 16.10
CA PHE A 169 21.20 -15.39 17.10
C PHE A 169 22.66 -15.07 17.49
N ASP A 170 23.40 -14.36 16.64
CA ASP A 170 24.76 -13.87 16.88
C ASP A 170 24.87 -12.39 16.46
N PRO A 171 25.62 -11.54 17.18
CA PRO A 171 25.79 -10.13 16.82
C PRO A 171 26.32 -9.90 15.41
N LYS A 172 27.22 -10.75 14.90
CA LYS A 172 27.76 -10.63 13.53
C LYS A 172 26.70 -10.92 12.47
N VAL A 173 25.79 -11.83 12.77
CA VAL A 173 24.65 -12.14 11.89
C VAL A 173 23.66 -10.98 11.89
N ALA A 174 23.35 -10.40 13.04
CA ALA A 174 22.49 -9.23 13.13
C ALA A 174 23.05 -8.04 12.33
N GLU A 175 24.34 -7.73 12.47
CA GLU A 175 25.01 -6.68 11.69
C GLU A 175 24.96 -6.96 10.18
N MET A 176 25.20 -8.20 9.77
CA MET A 176 25.09 -8.61 8.37
C MET A 176 23.67 -8.46 7.84
N VAL A 177 22.65 -8.87 8.60
CA VAL A 177 21.24 -8.71 8.20
C VAL A 177 20.84 -7.23 8.11
N ASP A 178 21.34 -6.37 9.00
CA ASP A 178 21.11 -4.92 8.89
C ASP A 178 21.72 -4.35 7.59
N ARG A 179 22.90 -4.83 7.17
CA ARG A 179 23.47 -4.48 5.85
C ARG A 179 22.57 -4.95 4.70
N LEU A 180 22.10 -6.20 4.72
CA LEU A 180 21.19 -6.71 3.69
C LEU A 180 19.86 -5.95 3.67
N SER A 181 19.33 -5.60 4.85
CA SER A 181 18.12 -4.80 5.00
C SER A 181 18.24 -3.45 4.29
N ALA A 182 19.37 -2.76 4.48
CA ALA A 182 19.67 -1.50 3.80
C ALA A 182 19.91 -1.68 2.29
N GLU A 183 20.61 -2.74 1.90
CA GLU A 183 20.95 -3.01 0.50
C GLU A 183 19.71 -3.29 -0.38
N TYR A 184 18.79 -4.11 0.12
CA TYR A 184 17.58 -4.50 -0.62
C TYR A 184 16.36 -3.60 -0.31
N ASP A 185 16.51 -2.59 0.55
CA ASP A 185 15.43 -1.70 1.03
C ASP A 185 14.26 -2.48 1.68
N LEU A 186 14.60 -3.54 2.42
CA LEU A 186 13.67 -4.41 3.13
C LEU A 186 13.92 -4.27 4.64
N PRO A 187 13.12 -3.49 5.38
CA PRO A 187 13.31 -3.34 6.83
C PRO A 187 13.24 -4.71 7.51
N VAL A 188 14.18 -4.99 8.41
CA VAL A 188 14.17 -6.23 9.21
C VAL A 188 13.33 -6.05 10.48
N MET A 189 12.47 -7.03 10.79
CA MET A 189 11.77 -7.16 12.07
C MET A 189 12.72 -7.67 13.17
N SER A 190 13.79 -6.91 13.46
CA SER A 190 14.71 -7.24 14.54
C SER A 190 14.20 -6.72 15.89
N ARG A 191 14.71 -7.29 17.00
CA ARG A 191 14.38 -6.80 18.35
C ARG A 191 14.72 -5.32 18.52
N ALA A 192 15.84 -4.87 17.97
CA ALA A 192 16.27 -3.47 18.04
C ALA A 192 15.30 -2.54 17.30
N VAL A 193 14.88 -2.91 16.08
CA VAL A 193 13.91 -2.13 15.30
C VAL A 193 12.55 -2.08 16.00
N MET A 194 12.05 -3.22 16.49
CA MET A 194 10.80 -3.26 17.25
C MET A 194 10.85 -2.37 18.50
N GLN A 195 11.95 -2.41 19.25
CA GLN A 195 12.13 -1.56 20.43
C GLN A 195 12.17 -0.07 20.06
N GLY A 196 12.89 0.29 18.99
CA GLY A 196 12.95 1.67 18.50
C GLY A 196 11.60 2.22 18.04
N LEU A 197 10.71 1.34 17.55
CA LEU A 197 9.33 1.66 17.18
C LEU A 197 8.32 1.54 18.33
N GLY A 198 8.76 1.11 19.52
CA GLY A 198 7.88 0.88 20.66
C GLY A 198 6.88 -0.27 20.45
N ILE A 199 7.23 -1.26 19.63
CA ILE A 199 6.40 -2.46 19.39
C ILE A 199 6.70 -3.50 20.47
N SER A 200 5.67 -3.90 21.20
CA SER A 200 5.77 -4.93 22.25
C SER A 200 5.26 -6.29 21.76
N GLY A 201 5.86 -7.38 22.23
CA GLY A 201 5.34 -8.73 21.95
C GLY A 201 4.03 -8.98 22.71
N ALA A 202 3.05 -9.58 22.03
CA ALA A 202 1.82 -10.09 22.61
C ALA A 202 1.80 -11.62 22.54
N THR A 203 1.24 -12.27 23.56
CA THR A 203 1.09 -13.73 23.65
C THR A 203 -0.26 -14.06 24.27
N TYR A 204 -0.76 -15.28 24.03
CA TYR A 204 -1.97 -15.80 24.66
C TYR A 204 -1.96 -15.61 26.18
N GLU A 205 -3.12 -15.25 26.74
CA GLU A 205 -3.33 -15.13 28.17
C GLU A 205 -4.12 -16.32 28.72
N GLY A 206 -3.44 -17.30 29.33
CA GLY A 206 -4.03 -18.49 29.95
C GLY A 206 -3.83 -19.78 29.12
N ALA A 207 -4.69 -20.78 29.36
CA ALA A 207 -4.65 -22.06 28.64
C ALA A 207 -4.86 -21.87 27.14
N LYS A 208 -4.17 -22.67 26.32
CA LYS A 208 -4.08 -22.50 24.87
C LYS A 208 -3.88 -23.81 24.11
N ILE A 209 -4.29 -24.95 24.68
CA ILE A 209 -4.02 -26.26 24.09
C ILE A 209 -5.07 -26.54 23.01
N THR A 210 -6.36 -26.39 23.34
CA THR A 210 -7.46 -26.60 22.39
C THR A 210 -7.80 -25.32 21.62
N SER A 211 -8.47 -25.43 20.46
CA SER A 211 -8.96 -24.26 19.69
C SER A 211 -9.81 -23.30 20.55
N ALA A 212 -10.70 -23.84 21.40
CA ALA A 212 -11.56 -23.03 22.26
C ALA A 212 -10.76 -22.28 23.34
N GLU A 213 -9.73 -22.92 23.90
CA GLU A 213 -8.82 -22.29 24.84
C GLU A 213 -7.99 -21.19 24.17
N LYS A 214 -7.44 -21.45 22.97
CA LYS A 214 -6.71 -20.45 22.17
C LYS A 214 -7.58 -19.23 21.87
N GLU A 215 -8.82 -19.43 21.41
CA GLU A 215 -9.78 -18.34 21.15
C GLU A 215 -9.98 -17.48 22.42
N ALA A 216 -10.27 -18.12 23.55
CA ALA A 216 -10.52 -17.43 24.80
C ALA A 216 -9.27 -16.71 25.34
N ALA A 217 -8.08 -17.32 25.21
CA ALA A 217 -6.82 -16.74 25.65
C ALA A 217 -6.37 -15.58 24.77
N PHE A 218 -6.67 -15.63 23.47
CA PHE A 218 -6.42 -14.51 22.55
C PHE A 218 -7.30 -13.33 22.92
N ILE A 219 -8.60 -13.55 23.14
CA ILE A 219 -9.54 -12.49 23.55
C ILE A 219 -9.10 -11.83 24.87
N ARG A 220 -8.65 -12.61 25.87
CA ARG A 220 -8.10 -12.08 27.12
C ARG A 220 -6.80 -11.29 26.92
N MET A 221 -5.95 -11.68 25.97
CA MET A 221 -4.75 -10.91 25.62
C MET A 221 -5.15 -9.51 25.11
N LEU A 222 -6.21 -9.41 24.31
CA LEU A 222 -6.69 -8.11 23.79
C LEU A 222 -7.08 -7.12 24.90
N ASP A 223 -7.49 -7.60 26.09
CA ASP A 223 -7.80 -6.75 27.24
C ASP A 223 -6.57 -6.03 27.83
N LYS A 224 -5.37 -6.51 27.53
CA LYS A 224 -4.11 -5.95 28.03
C LYS A 224 -3.48 -4.92 27.09
N LEU A 225 -4.05 -4.72 25.90
CA LEU A 225 -3.49 -3.79 24.92
C LEU A 225 -3.86 -2.35 25.28
N GLU A 226 -2.87 -1.48 25.37
CA GLU A 226 -3.06 -0.09 25.80
C GLU A 226 -3.20 0.86 24.59
N PRO A 227 -4.09 1.87 24.66
CA PRO A 227 -4.22 2.89 23.62
C PRO A 227 -2.90 3.59 23.32
N GLY A 228 -2.65 3.88 22.03
CA GLY A 228 -1.42 4.52 21.57
C GLY A 228 -0.17 3.62 21.55
N LYS A 229 -0.23 2.39 22.07
CA LYS A 229 0.87 1.41 21.98
C LYS A 229 0.70 0.49 20.77
N SER A 230 1.83 -0.05 20.30
CA SER A 230 1.88 -1.01 19.21
C SER A 230 2.32 -2.38 19.72
N TYR A 231 1.67 -3.42 19.21
CA TYR A 231 1.92 -4.80 19.61
C TYR A 231 2.07 -5.71 18.40
N MET A 232 2.79 -6.81 18.56
CA MET A 232 2.90 -7.87 17.57
C MET A 232 2.58 -9.22 18.20
N PHE A 233 1.66 -9.95 17.58
CA PHE A 233 1.31 -11.32 17.91
C PHE A 233 1.76 -12.23 16.76
N VAL A 234 2.48 -13.30 17.09
CA VAL A 234 3.01 -14.26 16.13
C VAL A 234 2.47 -15.64 16.44
N ASP A 235 1.97 -16.35 15.44
CA ASP A 235 1.66 -17.77 15.51
C ASP A 235 1.65 -18.41 14.11
N HIS A 236 1.30 -19.69 14.01
CA HIS A 236 1.53 -20.51 12.81
C HIS A 236 0.21 -21.15 12.33
N PRO A 237 -0.55 -20.49 11.43
CA PRO A 237 -1.81 -21.05 10.92
C PRO A 237 -1.56 -22.25 10.00
N SER A 238 -2.36 -23.30 10.17
CA SER A 238 -2.44 -24.47 9.28
C SER A 238 -3.78 -25.18 9.47
N TYR A 239 -4.20 -26.01 8.53
CA TYR A 239 -5.29 -26.94 8.77
C TYR A 239 -4.81 -28.26 9.40
N ASP A 240 -5.65 -28.85 10.24
CA ASP A 240 -5.53 -30.24 10.68
C ASP A 240 -6.01 -31.16 9.54
N ASN A 241 -5.04 -31.62 8.76
CA ASN A 241 -5.27 -32.54 7.65
C ASN A 241 -4.14 -33.57 7.58
N VAL A 242 -4.29 -34.55 6.70
CA VAL A 242 -3.35 -35.67 6.55
C VAL A 242 -1.91 -35.21 6.31
N GLU A 243 -1.71 -34.08 5.62
CA GLU A 243 -0.38 -33.51 5.41
C GLU A 243 0.22 -33.03 6.74
N MET A 244 -0.48 -32.15 7.46
CA MET A 244 0.03 -31.56 8.70
C MET A 244 0.11 -32.58 9.85
N GLN A 245 -0.71 -33.64 9.83
CA GLN A 245 -0.61 -34.77 10.78
C GLN A 245 0.71 -35.55 10.64
N GLY A 246 1.38 -35.46 9.49
CA GLY A 246 2.72 -36.01 9.27
C GLY A 246 3.85 -35.06 9.66
N VAL A 247 3.54 -33.83 10.09
CA VAL A 247 4.51 -32.82 10.49
C VAL A 247 4.66 -32.84 12.00
N GLY A 248 5.90 -32.95 12.46
CA GLY A 248 6.20 -32.96 13.88
C GLY A 248 7.66 -33.29 14.12
N HIS A 249 8.05 -33.13 15.38
CA HIS A 249 9.35 -33.54 15.89
C HIS A 249 9.18 -33.94 17.35
N ILE A 250 10.13 -34.68 17.93
CA ILE A 250 10.08 -35.07 19.35
C ILE A 250 9.87 -33.84 20.25
N GLY A 251 8.77 -33.84 21.02
CA GLY A 251 8.34 -32.74 21.89
C GLY A 251 7.32 -31.78 21.27
N TYR A 252 6.97 -31.95 20.00
CA TYR A 252 5.89 -31.24 19.32
C TYR A 252 5.25 -32.13 18.25
N GLU A 253 4.54 -33.16 18.70
CA GLU A 253 3.92 -34.17 17.84
C GLU A 253 2.51 -33.78 17.36
N ASN A 254 1.81 -32.92 18.11
CA ASN A 254 0.43 -32.52 17.82
C ASN A 254 0.36 -31.22 16.98
N VAL A 255 1.25 -31.04 16.01
CA VAL A 255 1.36 -29.80 15.21
C VAL A 255 0.05 -29.48 14.49
N ALA A 256 -0.61 -30.50 13.93
CA ALA A 256 -1.86 -30.34 13.17
C ALA A 256 -2.99 -29.71 14.01
N GLU A 257 -3.29 -30.29 15.17
CA GLU A 257 -4.34 -29.77 16.07
C GLU A 257 -3.97 -28.38 16.61
N ASP A 258 -2.71 -28.19 17.02
CA ASP A 258 -2.25 -26.92 17.58
C ASP A 258 -2.35 -25.77 16.56
N ARG A 259 -1.92 -25.99 15.31
CA ARG A 259 -1.98 -24.99 14.24
C ARG A 259 -3.41 -24.80 13.69
N GLN A 260 -4.26 -25.82 13.70
CA GLN A 260 -5.70 -25.67 13.40
C GLN A 260 -6.35 -24.71 14.40
N GLY A 261 -6.02 -24.81 15.68
CA GLY A 261 -6.54 -23.88 16.69
C GLY A 261 -6.13 -22.42 16.46
N VAL A 262 -5.01 -22.16 15.78
CA VAL A 262 -4.60 -20.82 15.33
C VAL A 262 -5.55 -20.34 14.23
N THR A 263 -5.73 -21.16 13.19
CA THR A 263 -6.64 -20.87 12.06
C THR A 263 -8.06 -20.59 12.53
N ASP A 264 -8.58 -21.41 13.45
CA ASP A 264 -9.90 -21.23 14.06
C ASP A 264 -9.99 -19.91 14.84
N THR A 265 -8.95 -19.60 15.63
CA THR A 265 -8.90 -18.38 16.44
C THR A 265 -8.89 -17.13 15.55
N TRP A 266 -8.08 -17.12 14.50
CA TRP A 266 -7.89 -15.94 13.65
C TRP A 266 -9.06 -15.72 12.69
N THR A 267 -9.82 -16.75 12.33
CA THR A 267 -11.05 -16.63 11.52
C THR A 267 -12.32 -16.39 12.37
N SER A 268 -12.23 -16.51 13.70
CA SER A 268 -13.38 -16.40 14.60
C SER A 268 -14.09 -15.05 14.55
N GLU A 269 -15.42 -15.11 14.38
CA GLU A 269 -16.31 -13.94 14.51
C GLU A 269 -16.26 -13.32 15.91
N LYS A 270 -16.01 -14.11 16.97
CA LYS A 270 -15.89 -13.56 18.33
C LYS A 270 -14.62 -12.72 18.47
N VAL A 271 -13.51 -13.18 17.89
CA VAL A 271 -12.24 -12.46 17.89
C VAL A 271 -12.35 -11.17 17.09
N LYS A 272 -12.91 -11.22 15.87
CA LYS A 272 -13.15 -10.03 15.04
C LYS A 272 -14.01 -8.99 15.77
N LYS A 273 -15.09 -9.42 16.43
CA LYS A 273 -15.93 -8.54 17.28
C LYS A 273 -15.19 -7.99 18.48
N ALA A 274 -14.32 -8.77 19.12
CA ALA A 274 -13.52 -8.31 20.26
C ALA A 274 -12.51 -7.23 19.85
N ILE A 275 -11.83 -7.40 18.71
CA ILE A 275 -10.90 -6.40 18.15
C ILE A 275 -11.65 -5.09 17.85
N SER A 276 -12.75 -5.17 17.11
CA SER A 276 -13.56 -4.01 16.74
C SER A 276 -14.16 -3.32 17.97
N GLY A 277 -14.74 -4.08 18.91
CA GLY A 277 -15.34 -3.55 20.13
C GLY A 277 -14.35 -2.87 21.08
N LYS A 278 -13.05 -3.19 20.97
CA LYS A 278 -11.96 -2.55 21.72
C LYS A 278 -11.27 -1.41 20.96
N GLY A 279 -11.69 -1.13 19.73
CA GLY A 279 -11.06 -0.12 18.88
C GLY A 279 -9.60 -0.42 18.54
N ILE A 280 -9.22 -1.70 18.49
CA ILE A 280 -7.86 -2.13 18.15
C ILE A 280 -7.66 -2.00 16.64
N ALA A 281 -6.64 -1.26 16.23
CA ALA A 281 -6.28 -1.07 14.83
C ALA A 281 -5.33 -2.19 14.39
N LEU A 282 -5.78 -3.01 13.44
CA LEU A 282 -4.92 -3.97 12.76
C LEU A 282 -3.98 -3.25 11.80
N VAL A 283 -2.67 -3.43 11.95
CA VAL A 283 -1.65 -2.71 11.17
C VAL A 283 -0.58 -3.66 10.64
N ASN A 284 0.18 -3.19 9.66
CA ASN A 284 1.28 -3.93 9.04
C ASN A 284 2.61 -3.36 9.53
N PHE A 285 3.68 -4.16 9.60
CA PHE A 285 5.00 -3.68 10.04
C PHE A 285 5.56 -2.53 9.17
N PRO A 286 5.50 -2.59 7.83
CA PRO A 286 5.92 -1.49 6.95
C PRO A 286 5.18 -0.17 7.22
N SER A 287 3.92 -0.24 7.67
CA SER A 287 3.12 0.95 8.02
C SER A 287 3.59 1.64 9.30
N LEU A 288 4.42 0.99 10.11
CA LEU A 288 5.03 1.58 11.31
C LEU A 288 6.46 2.05 11.03
N VAL A 289 7.29 1.18 10.44
CA VAL A 289 8.72 1.48 10.21
C VAL A 289 8.95 2.51 9.10
N LYS A 290 8.05 2.59 8.11
CA LYS A 290 8.08 3.58 7.01
C LYS A 290 6.89 4.56 7.09
N ALA A 291 6.36 4.82 8.29
CA ALA A 291 5.36 5.87 8.50
C ALA A 291 5.96 7.27 8.24
N LEU A 292 5.14 8.19 7.74
CA LEU A 292 5.50 9.61 7.75
C LEU A 292 5.66 10.10 9.19
N PRO A 293 6.62 10.97 9.50
CA PRO A 293 6.72 11.54 10.84
C PRO A 293 5.47 12.38 11.15
N ARG A 294 4.98 12.31 12.39
CA ARG A 294 3.89 13.16 12.89
C ARG A 294 4.45 14.38 13.62
N SER A 295 3.74 15.51 13.57
CA SER A 295 4.08 16.72 14.32
C SER A 295 2.83 17.49 14.71
N ASP A 296 2.94 18.34 15.73
CA ASP A 296 1.86 19.25 16.10
C ASP A 296 1.67 20.32 15.01
N PRO A 297 0.44 20.63 14.57
CA PRO A 297 0.18 21.69 13.61
C PRO A 297 0.89 23.01 13.93
N ALA A 298 0.86 23.45 15.19
CA ALA A 298 1.45 24.70 15.61
C ALA A 298 2.98 24.70 15.48
N ALA A 299 3.63 23.55 15.71
CA ALA A 299 5.08 23.40 15.55
C ALA A 299 5.52 23.56 14.08
N GLU A 300 4.65 23.20 13.13
CA GLU A 300 4.87 23.35 11.70
C GLU A 300 4.18 24.59 11.10
N ASN A 301 3.84 25.59 11.95
CA ASN A 301 3.20 26.85 11.56
C ASN A 301 1.83 26.70 10.86
N VAL A 302 1.10 25.64 11.18
CA VAL A 302 -0.26 25.39 10.67
C VAL A 302 -1.29 25.79 11.72
N ASN A 303 -2.23 26.67 11.35
CA ASN A 303 -3.26 27.14 12.29
C ASN A 303 -4.36 26.07 12.51
N PRO A 304 -4.49 25.46 13.70
CA PRO A 304 -5.48 24.42 13.95
C PRO A 304 -6.93 24.93 13.87
N LYS A 305 -7.18 26.22 14.12
CA LYS A 305 -8.51 26.82 13.99
C LYS A 305 -9.02 26.78 12.55
N ASN A 306 -8.13 26.93 11.59
CA ASN A 306 -8.46 26.86 10.17
C ASN A 306 -8.85 25.44 9.74
N ILE A 307 -8.17 24.43 10.29
CA ILE A 307 -8.50 23.01 10.08
C ILE A 307 -9.90 22.73 10.66
N ALA A 308 -10.18 23.18 11.89
CA ALA A 308 -11.50 23.04 12.48
C ALA A 308 -12.61 23.73 11.65
N ASN A 309 -12.35 24.94 11.15
CA ASN A 309 -13.29 25.66 10.28
C ASN A 309 -13.55 24.92 8.97
N TYR A 310 -12.54 24.27 8.40
CA TYR A 310 -12.69 23.44 7.20
C TYR A 310 -13.61 22.26 7.49
N LEU A 311 -13.37 21.52 8.57
CA LEU A 311 -14.19 20.36 8.95
C LEU A 311 -15.67 20.74 9.17
N GLU A 312 -15.93 21.87 9.84
CA GLU A 312 -17.29 22.38 10.01
C GLU A 312 -17.92 22.81 8.68
N ALA A 313 -17.16 23.42 7.77
CA ALA A 313 -17.65 23.83 6.46
C ALA A 313 -18.00 22.62 5.58
N VAL A 314 -17.16 21.57 5.58
CA VAL A 314 -17.43 20.32 4.88
C VAL A 314 -18.72 19.69 5.42
N LYS A 315 -18.86 19.58 6.74
CA LYS A 315 -20.08 19.05 7.37
C LYS A 315 -21.31 19.86 7.00
N ALA A 316 -21.23 21.20 7.04
CA ALA A 316 -22.33 22.09 6.68
C ALA A 316 -22.71 22.01 5.19
N SER A 317 -21.76 21.68 4.32
CA SER A 317 -21.99 21.49 2.88
C SER A 317 -22.61 20.13 2.53
N GLY A 318 -22.74 19.20 3.49
CA GLY A 318 -23.28 17.86 3.26
C GLY A 318 -22.34 16.95 2.47
N GLN A 319 -21.05 17.29 2.41
CA GLN A 319 -20.06 16.51 1.69
C GLN A 319 -19.58 15.31 2.53
N GLU A 320 -19.50 14.15 1.88
CA GLU A 320 -19.10 12.90 2.53
C GLU A 320 -17.59 12.68 2.42
N LEU A 321 -16.81 13.24 3.35
CA LEU A 321 -15.39 12.87 3.50
C LEU A 321 -15.26 11.48 4.14
N HIS A 322 -14.28 10.72 3.68
CA HIS A 322 -13.87 9.45 4.29
C HIS A 322 -12.59 9.63 5.09
N SER A 323 -11.65 10.43 4.59
CA SER A 323 -10.47 10.84 5.35
C SER A 323 -9.91 12.19 4.89
N LEU A 324 -9.15 12.83 5.78
CA LEU A 324 -8.32 14.00 5.50
C LEU A 324 -6.94 13.76 6.09
N MET A 325 -5.88 14.03 5.32
CA MET A 325 -4.51 14.09 5.84
C MET A 325 -3.79 15.32 5.31
N ILE A 326 -3.16 16.07 6.20
CA ILE A 326 -2.40 17.28 5.88
C ILE A 326 -0.94 17.05 6.25
N ILE A 327 -0.06 17.21 5.27
CA ILE A 327 1.38 17.16 5.43
C ILE A 327 1.94 18.57 5.29
N ARG A 328 2.87 18.93 6.18
CA ARG A 328 3.63 20.17 6.11
C ARG A 328 5.08 19.88 6.50
N HIS A 329 6.04 20.36 5.72
CA HIS A 329 7.47 20.12 5.97
C HIS A 329 7.82 18.63 6.10
N GLY A 330 7.18 17.80 5.28
CA GLY A 330 7.35 16.34 5.27
C GLY A 330 6.73 15.60 6.47
N LYS A 331 5.96 16.28 7.33
CA LYS A 331 5.34 15.70 8.53
C LYS A 331 3.82 15.76 8.45
N VAL A 332 3.15 14.69 8.90
CA VAL A 332 1.69 14.68 9.10
C VAL A 332 1.35 15.59 10.27
N VAL A 333 0.66 16.69 10.00
CA VAL A 333 0.23 17.66 11.02
C VAL A 333 -1.22 17.45 11.44
N ALA A 334 -2.04 16.88 10.57
CA ALA A 334 -3.42 16.54 10.90
C ALA A 334 -3.88 15.34 10.09
N GLU A 335 -4.63 14.44 10.74
CA GLU A 335 -5.27 13.29 10.12
C GLU A 335 -6.64 13.05 10.76
N TYR A 336 -7.66 12.79 9.93
CA TYR A 336 -9.03 12.55 10.35
C TYR A 336 -9.63 11.40 9.54
N TRP A 337 -10.39 10.56 10.23
CA TRP A 337 -11.11 9.42 9.66
C TRP A 337 -12.60 9.56 9.98
N PHE A 338 -13.47 9.35 9.00
CA PHE A 338 -14.91 9.60 9.16
C PHE A 338 -15.73 8.33 8.90
N GLY A 339 -16.84 8.18 9.64
CA GLY A 339 -17.70 6.99 9.57
C GLY A 339 -16.93 5.71 9.92
N ASP A 340 -17.13 4.66 9.12
CA ASP A 340 -16.45 3.36 9.28
C ASP A 340 -15.09 3.29 8.58
N ASN A 341 -14.46 4.44 8.31
CA ASN A 341 -13.12 4.52 7.72
C ASN A 341 -12.04 4.62 8.80
N ALA A 342 -10.83 4.21 8.46
CA ALA A 342 -9.70 4.11 9.39
C ALA A 342 -8.37 4.20 8.65
N ALA A 343 -7.29 4.48 9.40
CA ALA A 343 -5.94 4.64 8.85
C ALA A 343 -5.43 3.43 8.05
N ASN A 344 -5.89 2.22 8.39
CA ASN A 344 -5.51 0.97 7.74
C ASN A 344 -6.44 0.57 6.58
N LYS A 345 -7.52 1.32 6.32
CA LYS A 345 -8.52 0.96 5.31
C LYS A 345 -8.13 1.53 3.93
N PRO A 346 -7.99 0.69 2.90
CA PRO A 346 -7.71 1.17 1.56
C PRO A 346 -8.97 1.75 0.90
N HIS A 347 -8.79 2.78 0.08
CA HIS A 347 -9.83 3.42 -0.72
C HIS A 347 -9.64 3.11 -2.19
N VAL A 348 -10.75 2.98 -2.94
CA VAL A 348 -10.68 3.00 -4.41
C VAL A 348 -10.24 4.39 -4.86
N LEU A 349 -9.17 4.46 -5.63
CA LEU A 349 -8.54 5.73 -5.98
C LEU A 349 -9.15 6.40 -7.21
N HIS A 350 -9.99 5.68 -7.95
CA HIS A 350 -10.48 6.11 -9.26
C HIS A 350 -9.32 6.68 -10.11
N SER A 351 -9.47 7.87 -10.68
CA SER A 351 -8.47 8.47 -11.56
C SER A 351 -7.15 8.89 -10.90
N VAL A 352 -7.00 8.89 -9.57
CA VAL A 352 -5.67 9.07 -8.95
C VAL A 352 -4.69 7.96 -9.40
N SER A 353 -5.22 6.77 -9.74
CA SER A 353 -4.46 5.66 -10.35
C SER A 353 -3.61 6.08 -11.56
N LYS A 354 -4.08 7.07 -12.32
CA LYS A 354 -3.40 7.60 -13.50
C LYS A 354 -2.04 8.19 -13.19
N THR A 355 -1.92 8.89 -12.06
CA THR A 355 -0.65 9.51 -11.64
C THR A 355 0.38 8.44 -11.29
N PHE A 356 -0.03 7.30 -10.70
CA PHE A 356 0.87 6.15 -10.49
C PHE A 356 1.32 5.54 -11.82
N THR A 357 0.42 5.38 -12.79
CA THR A 357 0.78 4.89 -14.13
C THR A 357 1.75 5.84 -14.85
N SER A 358 1.51 7.16 -14.79
CA SER A 358 2.43 8.18 -15.30
C SER A 358 3.80 8.09 -14.63
N THR A 359 3.83 7.91 -13.31
CA THR A 359 5.08 7.73 -12.57
C THR A 359 5.85 6.49 -13.05
N ALA A 360 5.16 5.38 -13.33
CA ALA A 360 5.77 4.18 -13.90
C ALA A 360 6.39 4.44 -15.29
N ILE A 361 5.69 5.18 -16.16
CA ILE A 361 6.22 5.60 -17.45
C ILE A 361 7.45 6.50 -17.27
N GLY A 362 7.44 7.39 -16.28
CA GLY A 362 8.59 8.23 -15.95
C GLY A 362 9.83 7.42 -15.58
N PHE A 363 9.67 6.38 -14.77
CA PHE A 363 10.76 5.44 -14.48
C PHE A 363 11.26 4.74 -15.74
N ALA A 364 10.35 4.26 -16.60
CA ALA A 364 10.73 3.60 -17.87
C ALA A 364 11.48 4.55 -18.83
N VAL A 365 11.10 5.83 -18.88
CA VAL A 365 11.85 6.87 -19.62
C VAL A 365 13.23 7.08 -19.00
N GLN A 366 13.32 7.20 -17.68
CA GLN A 366 14.59 7.38 -16.98
C GLN A 366 15.54 6.19 -17.18
N GLU A 367 15.00 4.97 -17.25
CA GLU A 367 15.74 3.73 -17.50
C GLU A 367 16.07 3.53 -18.99
N GLY A 368 15.61 4.42 -19.88
CA GLY A 368 15.86 4.35 -21.32
C GLY A 368 15.09 3.25 -22.04
N LEU A 369 14.07 2.68 -21.41
CA LEU A 369 13.26 1.58 -21.96
C LEU A 369 12.26 2.06 -23.02
N LEU A 370 11.83 3.32 -22.92
CA LEU A 370 10.92 3.98 -23.88
C LEU A 370 11.14 5.49 -23.85
N LYS A 371 10.57 6.19 -24.83
CA LYS A 371 10.57 7.66 -24.91
C LYS A 371 9.15 8.17 -25.06
N VAL A 372 8.89 9.36 -24.54
CA VAL A 372 7.56 9.98 -24.66
C VAL A 372 7.16 10.30 -26.12
N ASN A 373 8.11 10.32 -27.07
CA ASN A 373 7.83 10.47 -28.51
C ASN A 373 7.78 9.15 -29.28
N ASP A 374 7.90 8.00 -28.62
CA ASP A 374 7.72 6.73 -29.33
C ASP A 374 6.27 6.60 -29.82
N LYS A 375 6.12 6.06 -31.03
CA LYS A 375 4.80 5.89 -31.66
C LYS A 375 4.04 4.75 -30.98
N VAL A 376 2.80 5.01 -30.58
CA VAL A 376 1.96 4.03 -29.86
C VAL A 376 1.81 2.74 -30.67
N ILE A 377 1.62 2.85 -31.98
CA ILE A 377 1.44 1.70 -32.88
C ILE A 377 2.66 0.77 -32.94
N SER A 378 3.86 1.26 -32.61
CA SER A 378 5.09 0.46 -32.67
C SER A 378 5.16 -0.64 -31.61
N PHE A 379 4.40 -0.49 -30.51
CA PHE A 379 4.32 -1.47 -29.44
C PHE A 379 3.33 -2.61 -29.73
N PHE A 380 2.40 -2.40 -30.67
CA PHE A 380 1.30 -3.34 -30.98
C PHE A 380 1.06 -3.49 -32.48
N PRO A 381 2.08 -3.87 -33.28
CA PRO A 381 1.92 -4.02 -34.73
C PRO A 381 0.90 -5.10 -35.13
N ASP A 382 0.65 -6.04 -34.22
CA ASP A 382 -0.29 -7.16 -34.34
C ASP A 382 -1.74 -6.82 -33.95
N LYS A 383 -2.00 -5.60 -33.44
CA LYS A 383 -3.33 -5.16 -32.96
C LYS A 383 -3.89 -3.96 -33.72
N LEU A 384 -3.30 -3.63 -34.87
CA LEU A 384 -3.71 -2.48 -35.66
C LEU A 384 -5.02 -2.78 -36.42
N PRO A 385 -5.90 -1.78 -36.58
CA PRO A 385 -7.03 -1.91 -37.49
C PRO A 385 -6.54 -2.10 -38.93
N SER A 386 -7.42 -2.63 -39.79
CA SER A 386 -7.11 -2.85 -41.21
C SER A 386 -6.78 -1.55 -41.96
N ASP A 387 -7.41 -0.44 -41.59
CA ASP A 387 -7.08 0.90 -42.07
C ASP A 387 -6.50 1.74 -40.93
N VAL A 388 -5.21 2.09 -41.06
CA VAL A 388 -4.48 2.88 -40.06
C VAL A 388 -4.41 4.32 -40.53
N SER A 389 -5.22 5.17 -39.91
CA SER A 389 -5.26 6.60 -40.23
C SER A 389 -3.92 7.30 -39.98
N GLU A 390 -3.68 8.41 -40.69
CA GLU A 390 -2.46 9.21 -40.49
C GLU A 390 -2.35 9.76 -39.07
N ASN A 391 -3.48 10.09 -38.44
CA ASN A 391 -3.51 10.52 -37.04
C ASN A 391 -3.09 9.40 -36.09
N LEU A 392 -3.59 8.17 -36.30
CA LEU A 392 -3.21 7.02 -35.47
C LEU A 392 -1.72 6.69 -35.60
N LYS A 393 -1.16 6.73 -36.83
CA LYS A 393 0.29 6.54 -37.07
C LYS A 393 1.15 7.54 -36.30
N ASN A 394 0.65 8.77 -36.15
CA ASN A 394 1.38 9.86 -35.52
C ASN A 394 1.18 9.95 -34.00
N MET A 395 0.28 9.14 -33.41
CA MET A 395 0.06 9.11 -31.96
C MET A 395 1.32 8.66 -31.21
N GLU A 396 1.65 9.37 -30.14
CA GLU A 396 2.87 9.18 -29.34
C GLU A 396 2.48 8.94 -27.88
N ILE A 397 3.39 8.36 -27.10
CA ILE A 397 3.20 8.16 -25.66
C ILE A 397 2.83 9.48 -24.95
N ARG A 398 3.44 10.61 -25.31
CA ARG A 398 3.12 11.94 -24.76
C ARG A 398 1.63 12.28 -24.93
N HIS A 399 1.03 11.90 -26.06
CA HIS A 399 -0.38 12.18 -26.33
C HIS A 399 -1.33 11.37 -25.44
N LEU A 400 -0.92 10.16 -25.04
CA LEU A 400 -1.62 9.38 -24.02
C LEU A 400 -1.49 10.05 -22.64
N LEU A 401 -0.28 10.49 -22.28
CA LEU A 401 0.02 11.14 -20.99
C LEU A 401 -0.74 12.46 -20.79
N THR A 402 -0.90 13.25 -21.86
CA THR A 402 -1.56 14.57 -21.82
C THR A 402 -3.06 14.52 -22.16
N MET A 403 -3.63 13.35 -22.42
CA MET A 403 -5.04 13.20 -22.84
C MET A 403 -5.35 13.92 -24.16
N THR A 404 -4.39 13.93 -25.09
CA THR A 404 -4.52 14.58 -26.41
C THR A 404 -4.39 13.58 -27.55
N THR A 405 -5.06 12.45 -27.42
CA THR A 405 -4.92 11.31 -28.33
C THR A 405 -5.53 11.54 -29.71
N GLY A 406 -6.39 12.55 -29.88
CA GLY A 406 -7.05 12.86 -31.15
C GLY A 406 -8.44 12.22 -31.30
N HIS A 407 -8.88 11.40 -30.34
CA HIS A 407 -10.25 10.91 -30.27
C HIS A 407 -11.23 12.04 -29.92
N ASP A 408 -12.42 12.08 -30.54
CA ASP A 408 -13.45 13.08 -30.21
C ASP A 408 -14.14 12.79 -28.85
N THR A 409 -14.15 11.53 -28.42
CA THR A 409 -14.80 11.08 -27.18
C THR A 409 -13.96 10.03 -26.44
N ASP A 410 -14.20 9.87 -25.14
CA ASP A 410 -13.57 8.82 -24.33
C ASP A 410 -14.24 7.45 -24.60
N PRO A 411 -13.53 6.46 -25.18
CA PRO A 411 -14.10 5.16 -25.51
C PRO A 411 -14.21 4.22 -24.30
N THR A 412 -13.70 4.60 -23.12
CA THR A 412 -13.57 3.72 -21.95
C THR A 412 -14.86 2.95 -21.63
N ARG A 413 -16.03 3.62 -21.61
CA ARG A 413 -17.30 2.98 -21.24
C ARG A 413 -17.70 1.90 -22.24
N ALA A 414 -17.56 2.17 -23.55
CA ALA A 414 -17.92 1.24 -24.60
C ALA A 414 -17.01 0.01 -24.59
N THR A 415 -15.70 0.22 -24.45
CA THR A 415 -14.73 -0.88 -24.38
C THR A 415 -14.94 -1.77 -23.16
N ARG A 416 -15.22 -1.18 -21.98
CA ARG A 416 -15.47 -1.95 -20.76
C ARG A 416 -16.72 -2.82 -20.80
N SER A 417 -17.70 -2.50 -21.66
CA SER A 417 -18.88 -3.35 -21.84
C SER A 417 -18.65 -4.55 -22.76
N GLU A 418 -17.52 -4.61 -23.47
CA GLU A 418 -17.19 -5.70 -24.39
C GLU A 418 -16.13 -6.61 -23.74
N THR A 419 -16.57 -7.69 -23.10
CA THR A 419 -15.69 -8.58 -22.30
C THR A 419 -14.76 -9.45 -23.13
N GLU A 420 -15.09 -9.67 -24.40
CA GLU A 420 -14.38 -10.61 -25.29
C GLU A 420 -13.24 -9.96 -26.10
N LYS A 421 -13.17 -8.62 -26.16
CA LYS A 421 -12.17 -7.93 -26.99
C LYS A 421 -10.91 -7.56 -26.21
N ASP A 422 -9.78 -7.63 -26.88
CA ASP A 422 -8.54 -7.02 -26.40
C ASP A 422 -8.71 -5.50 -26.32
N TRP A 423 -8.52 -4.94 -25.14
CA TRP A 423 -8.77 -3.51 -24.93
C TRP A 423 -7.77 -2.59 -25.64
N VAL A 424 -6.56 -3.07 -25.97
CA VAL A 424 -5.60 -2.31 -26.77
C VAL A 424 -6.06 -2.27 -28.22
N GLU A 425 -6.45 -3.42 -28.77
CA GLU A 425 -7.03 -3.49 -30.12
C GLU A 425 -8.30 -2.62 -30.22
N ALA A 426 -9.18 -2.71 -29.22
CA ALA A 426 -10.39 -1.89 -29.17
C ALA A 426 -10.08 -0.39 -29.13
N PHE A 427 -9.05 0.06 -28.40
CA PHE A 427 -8.60 1.46 -28.40
C PHE A 427 -8.04 1.88 -29.76
N LEU A 428 -7.18 1.06 -30.37
CA LEU A 428 -6.54 1.38 -31.64
C LEU A 428 -7.54 1.39 -32.82
N ALA A 429 -8.67 0.71 -32.68
CA ALA A 429 -9.74 0.69 -33.66
C ALA A 429 -10.69 1.90 -33.57
N VAL A 430 -10.61 2.73 -32.52
CA VAL A 430 -11.46 3.92 -32.40
C VAL A 430 -10.98 4.99 -33.40
N PRO A 431 -11.88 5.66 -34.14
CA PRO A 431 -11.49 6.76 -35.02
C PRO A 431 -10.72 7.87 -34.30
N VAL A 432 -9.56 8.23 -34.85
CA VAL A 432 -8.71 9.33 -34.38
C VAL A 432 -8.92 10.53 -35.31
N ASP A 433 -10.03 11.25 -35.10
CA ASP A 433 -10.52 12.30 -36.01
C ASP A 433 -9.63 13.54 -36.04
N HIS A 434 -8.94 13.82 -34.93
CA HIS A 434 -8.11 15.01 -34.76
C HIS A 434 -6.63 14.66 -34.72
N GLN A 435 -5.78 15.59 -35.15
CA GLN A 435 -4.33 15.42 -35.02
C GLN A 435 -3.94 15.26 -33.54
N PRO A 436 -3.23 14.19 -33.14
CA PRO A 436 -2.78 14.03 -31.77
C PRO A 436 -1.98 15.26 -31.28
N GLY A 437 -2.20 15.67 -30.04
CA GLY A 437 -1.60 16.87 -29.44
C GLY A 437 -2.46 18.14 -29.58
N THR A 438 -3.47 18.16 -30.46
CA THR A 438 -4.24 19.38 -30.77
C THR A 438 -5.53 19.56 -29.97
N MET A 439 -6.09 18.47 -29.43
CA MET A 439 -7.37 18.49 -28.72
C MET A 439 -7.30 17.68 -27.43
N TYR A 440 -7.80 18.24 -26.33
CA TYR A 440 -7.89 17.59 -25.03
C TYR A 440 -9.22 16.84 -24.87
N VAL A 441 -9.14 15.53 -24.60
CA VAL A 441 -10.27 14.68 -24.23
C VAL A 441 -9.80 13.74 -23.12
N TYR A 442 -10.37 13.92 -21.92
CA TYR A 442 -10.02 13.10 -20.75
C TYR A 442 -10.41 11.64 -20.99
N ASN A 443 -9.41 10.78 -21.23
CA ASN A 443 -9.59 9.44 -21.78
C ASN A 443 -8.90 8.40 -20.89
N SER A 444 -9.68 7.59 -20.16
CA SER A 444 -9.10 6.62 -19.23
C SER A 444 -8.52 5.39 -19.94
N LEU A 445 -9.01 5.06 -21.14
CA LEU A 445 -8.48 3.96 -21.95
C LEU A 445 -7.11 4.32 -22.54
N ALA A 446 -6.81 5.60 -22.77
CA ALA A 446 -5.46 6.05 -23.11
C ALA A 446 -4.45 5.73 -22.00
N THR A 447 -4.83 5.88 -20.72
CA THR A 447 -4.00 5.45 -19.60
C THR A 447 -3.84 3.93 -19.53
N TYR A 448 -4.89 3.17 -19.86
CA TYR A 448 -4.77 1.71 -19.96
C TYR A 448 -3.71 1.31 -21.01
N VAL A 449 -3.69 1.99 -22.16
CA VAL A 449 -2.66 1.74 -23.19
C VAL A 449 -1.26 2.06 -22.67
N LEU A 450 -1.07 3.07 -21.82
CA LEU A 450 0.22 3.28 -21.13
C LEU A 450 0.62 2.07 -20.27
N SER A 451 -0.32 1.51 -19.51
CA SER A 451 -0.10 0.29 -18.72
C SER A 451 0.31 -0.89 -19.61
N ALA A 452 -0.40 -1.09 -20.73
CA ALA A 452 -0.09 -2.13 -21.70
C ALA A 452 1.27 -1.93 -22.38
N ILE A 453 1.64 -0.69 -22.71
CA ILE A 453 2.96 -0.36 -23.29
C ILE A 453 4.06 -0.71 -22.29
N LEU A 454 3.90 -0.32 -21.03
CA LEU A 454 4.88 -0.64 -20.00
C LEU A 454 5.06 -2.16 -19.89
N GLN A 455 3.96 -2.92 -19.75
CA GLN A 455 4.02 -4.37 -19.62
C GLN A 455 4.60 -5.05 -20.86
N LYS A 456 4.31 -4.55 -22.07
CA LYS A 456 4.90 -5.05 -23.32
C LYS A 456 6.41 -4.80 -23.38
N THR A 457 6.86 -3.67 -22.83
CA THR A 457 8.27 -3.25 -22.87
C THR A 457 9.11 -3.96 -21.82
N THR A 458 8.56 -4.17 -20.62
CA THR A 458 9.30 -4.69 -19.46
C THR A 458 9.06 -6.17 -19.19
N GLY A 459 7.91 -6.71 -19.64
CA GLY A 459 7.41 -8.01 -19.21
C GLY A 459 6.78 -8.00 -17.81
N GLU A 460 6.72 -6.85 -17.14
CA GLU A 460 6.21 -6.69 -15.77
C GLU A 460 4.86 -5.97 -15.78
N ARG A 461 3.94 -6.36 -14.89
CA ARG A 461 2.72 -5.56 -14.64
C ARG A 461 3.12 -4.21 -14.03
N VAL A 462 2.37 -3.13 -14.29
CA VAL A 462 2.62 -1.79 -13.70
C VAL A 462 2.81 -1.85 -12.18
N ILE A 463 1.98 -2.63 -11.49
CA ILE A 463 2.07 -2.77 -10.04
C ILE A 463 3.39 -3.41 -9.59
N ASP A 464 3.87 -4.43 -10.29
CA ASP A 464 5.13 -5.13 -9.99
C ASP A 464 6.33 -4.25 -10.36
N TYR A 465 6.26 -3.56 -11.50
CA TYR A 465 7.29 -2.62 -11.94
C TYR A 465 7.51 -1.49 -10.93
N LEU A 466 6.43 -0.99 -10.32
CA LEU A 466 6.46 0.04 -9.29
C LEU A 466 6.91 -0.47 -7.92
N GLN A 467 6.89 -1.78 -7.64
CA GLN A 467 7.27 -2.31 -6.32
C GLN A 467 8.67 -1.86 -5.88
N PRO A 468 9.76 -2.19 -6.60
CA PRO A 468 11.11 -1.80 -6.18
C PRO A 468 11.41 -0.31 -6.39
N ARG A 469 10.65 0.37 -7.27
CA ARG A 469 10.95 1.74 -7.73
C ARG A 469 10.25 2.82 -6.91
N LEU A 470 9.05 2.52 -6.41
CA LEU A 470 8.19 3.48 -5.73
C LEU A 470 7.57 2.91 -4.46
N PHE A 471 6.87 1.77 -4.53
CA PHE A 471 6.08 1.30 -3.40
C PHE A 471 6.95 0.89 -2.21
N ARG A 472 7.96 0.04 -2.41
CA ARG A 472 8.88 -0.37 -1.34
C ARG A 472 9.67 0.82 -0.76
N PRO A 473 10.28 1.73 -1.55
CA PRO A 473 10.94 2.92 -1.01
C PRO A 473 10.03 3.81 -0.15
N LEU A 474 8.78 4.01 -0.58
CA LEU A 474 7.81 4.81 0.17
C LEU A 474 7.15 4.01 1.31
N GLY A 475 7.34 2.69 1.38
CA GLY A 475 6.66 1.82 2.34
C GLY A 475 5.15 1.73 2.09
N ILE A 476 4.76 1.74 0.82
CA ILE A 476 3.40 1.44 0.35
C ILE A 476 3.32 -0.08 0.21
N VAL A 477 2.37 -0.69 0.92
CA VAL A 477 2.15 -2.14 0.93
C VAL A 477 0.68 -2.44 0.68
N ALA A 478 0.35 -3.71 0.42
CA ALA A 478 -1.02 -4.14 0.19
C ALA A 478 -1.73 -3.40 -0.99
N ALA A 479 -0.94 -2.93 -1.96
CA ALA A 479 -1.49 -2.30 -3.17
C ALA A 479 -2.23 -3.35 -4.00
N ARG A 480 -3.47 -3.05 -4.39
CA ARG A 480 -4.23 -3.88 -5.34
C ARG A 480 -4.74 -3.04 -6.49
N TRP A 481 -4.68 -3.61 -7.69
CA TRP A 481 -5.09 -2.93 -8.91
C TRP A 481 -6.01 -3.86 -9.70
N GLU A 482 -7.17 -3.36 -10.11
CA GLU A 482 -8.01 -4.07 -11.09
C GLU A 482 -7.22 -4.38 -12.36
N GLU A 483 -7.47 -5.55 -12.96
CA GLU A 483 -6.87 -6.01 -14.20
C GLU A 483 -7.93 -6.14 -15.30
N SER A 484 -7.53 -5.94 -16.55
CA SER A 484 -8.34 -6.28 -17.72
C SER A 484 -8.43 -7.80 -17.91
N PRO A 485 -9.33 -8.32 -18.77
CA PRO A 485 -9.37 -9.74 -19.10
C PRO A 485 -8.05 -10.31 -19.63
N GLN A 486 -7.16 -9.44 -20.13
CA GLN A 486 -5.83 -9.81 -20.62
C GLN A 486 -4.76 -9.88 -19.50
N GLY A 487 -5.14 -9.68 -18.24
CA GLY A 487 -4.21 -9.66 -17.10
C GLY A 487 -3.33 -8.42 -17.04
N ILE A 488 -3.76 -7.31 -17.65
CA ILE A 488 -3.04 -6.02 -17.63
C ILE A 488 -3.71 -5.13 -16.57
N PRO A 489 -2.98 -4.57 -15.58
CA PRO A 489 -3.54 -3.60 -14.65
C PRO A 489 -4.19 -2.44 -15.41
N VAL A 490 -5.40 -2.07 -15.04
CA VAL A 490 -6.20 -1.12 -15.85
C VAL A 490 -5.59 0.29 -15.92
N GLY A 491 -4.73 0.67 -14.97
CA GLY A 491 -3.92 1.89 -14.96
C GLY A 491 -4.70 3.18 -14.72
N GLY A 492 -5.78 3.42 -15.46
CA GLY A 492 -6.59 4.63 -15.38
C GLY A 492 -7.53 4.71 -14.17
N TRP A 493 -7.80 3.58 -13.50
CA TRP A 493 -8.66 3.44 -12.31
C TRP A 493 -8.28 2.17 -11.54
N GLY A 494 -9.07 1.79 -10.52
CA GLY A 494 -9.01 0.45 -9.91
C GLY A 494 -7.86 0.19 -8.95
N LEU A 495 -6.92 1.13 -8.78
CA LEU A 495 -5.94 1.07 -7.70
C LEU A 495 -6.64 1.31 -6.36
N HIS A 496 -6.26 0.54 -5.35
CA HIS A 496 -6.67 0.77 -3.97
C HIS A 496 -5.46 0.92 -3.06
N LEU A 497 -5.43 2.01 -2.29
CA LEU A 497 -4.36 2.33 -1.34
C LEU A 497 -4.93 3.04 -0.10
N LYS A 498 -4.14 3.12 0.97
CA LYS A 498 -4.49 3.86 2.19
C LYS A 498 -4.26 5.36 1.96
N THR A 499 -4.89 6.21 2.77
CA THR A 499 -4.72 7.67 2.68
C THR A 499 -3.28 8.11 2.88
N GLU A 500 -2.52 7.47 3.77
CA GLU A 500 -1.10 7.79 3.98
C GLU A 500 -0.24 7.44 2.75
N ASP A 501 -0.60 6.40 1.98
CA ASP A 501 0.10 6.04 0.74
C ASP A 501 -0.07 7.12 -0.33
N LEU A 502 -1.26 7.72 -0.42
CA LEU A 502 -1.51 8.90 -1.25
C LEU A 502 -0.70 10.11 -0.79
N ALA A 503 -0.59 10.28 0.53
CA ALA A 503 0.17 11.36 1.16
C ALA A 503 1.66 11.23 0.83
N LYS A 504 2.20 10.00 0.85
CA LYS A 504 3.56 9.66 0.42
C LYS A 504 3.79 9.95 -1.07
N LEU A 505 2.83 9.64 -1.95
CA LEU A 505 2.91 10.04 -3.36
C LEU A 505 2.98 11.57 -3.51
N GLY A 506 2.10 12.29 -2.83
CA GLY A 506 2.11 13.76 -2.87
C GLY A 506 3.42 14.34 -2.37
N GLN A 507 3.95 13.82 -1.26
CA GLN A 507 5.24 14.25 -0.70
C GLN A 507 6.39 13.92 -1.64
N PHE A 508 6.36 12.77 -2.32
CA PHE A 508 7.35 12.40 -3.34
C PHE A 508 7.38 13.40 -4.51
N TYR A 509 6.20 13.80 -5.01
CA TYR A 509 6.09 14.83 -6.05
C TYR A 509 6.52 16.21 -5.54
N LEU A 510 6.16 16.58 -4.30
CA LEU A 510 6.60 17.83 -3.67
C LEU A 510 8.13 17.90 -3.56
N GLN A 511 8.76 16.78 -3.24
CA GLN A 511 10.22 16.62 -3.16
C GLN A 511 10.89 16.38 -4.51
N LYS A 512 10.17 16.62 -5.61
CA LYS A 512 10.69 16.48 -6.99
C LYS A 512 11.35 15.12 -7.25
N GLY A 513 10.72 14.05 -6.77
CA GLY A 513 11.16 12.68 -7.00
C GLY A 513 12.27 12.18 -6.07
N LYS A 514 12.62 12.96 -5.04
CA LYS A 514 13.51 12.53 -3.95
C LYS A 514 12.73 11.88 -2.82
N TRP A 515 13.33 10.87 -2.20
CA TRP A 515 12.81 10.21 -1.00
C TRP A 515 13.98 9.78 -0.12
N ASN A 516 13.96 10.13 1.18
CA ASN A 516 15.03 9.81 2.14
C ASN A 516 16.45 10.13 1.62
N GLY A 517 16.62 11.28 0.96
CA GLY A 517 17.91 11.72 0.39
C GLY A 517 18.30 11.06 -0.94
N LYS A 518 17.57 10.04 -1.42
CA LYS A 518 17.81 9.39 -2.71
C LYS A 518 16.91 9.97 -3.80
N GLN A 519 17.47 10.31 -4.96
CA GLN A 519 16.69 10.61 -6.15
C GLN A 519 16.17 9.30 -6.73
N LEU A 520 14.85 9.05 -6.65
CA LEU A 520 14.26 7.85 -7.24
C LEU A 520 13.87 8.12 -8.70
N LEU A 521 13.13 9.21 -8.94
CA LEU A 521 12.67 9.62 -10.27
C LEU A 521 13.17 11.03 -10.58
N SER A 522 13.62 11.30 -11.80
CA SER A 522 14.28 12.55 -12.17
C SER A 522 13.43 13.78 -11.88
N GLU A 523 14.07 14.84 -11.40
CA GLU A 523 13.44 16.14 -11.17
C GLU A 523 12.77 16.67 -12.45
N ALA A 524 13.44 16.51 -13.60
CA ALA A 524 12.91 16.91 -14.92
C ALA A 524 11.57 16.25 -15.25
N TRP A 525 11.42 14.94 -14.97
CA TRP A 525 10.13 14.26 -15.15
C TRP A 525 9.04 14.87 -14.27
N ILE A 526 9.34 15.10 -12.99
CA ILE A 526 8.35 15.65 -12.05
C ILE A 526 7.91 17.06 -12.47
N GLU A 527 8.84 17.89 -12.93
CA GLU A 527 8.56 19.24 -13.42
C GLU A 527 7.70 19.20 -14.69
N GLU A 528 8.05 18.36 -15.66
CA GLU A 528 7.30 18.21 -16.90
C GLU A 528 5.89 17.65 -16.63
N ALA A 529 5.79 16.61 -15.79
CA ALA A 529 4.55 15.96 -15.43
C ALA A 529 3.58 16.88 -14.67
N SER A 530 4.11 17.77 -13.83
CA SER A 530 3.31 18.68 -13.00
C SER A 530 3.06 20.04 -13.65
N THR A 531 3.60 20.31 -14.85
CA THR A 531 3.36 21.54 -15.62
C THR A 531 2.17 21.39 -16.57
N ALA A 532 1.44 22.48 -16.84
CA ALA A 532 0.39 22.48 -17.86
C ALA A 532 1.00 22.26 -19.26
N GLN A 533 0.81 21.08 -19.82
CA GLN A 533 1.18 20.73 -21.19
C GLN A 533 0.06 21.10 -22.18
N VAL A 534 -1.19 21.06 -21.72
CA VAL A 534 -2.38 21.35 -22.53
C VAL A 534 -3.47 22.07 -21.72
N PRO A 535 -4.25 22.98 -22.31
CA PRO A 535 -5.47 23.49 -21.69
C PRO A 535 -6.45 22.37 -21.37
N SER A 536 -7.01 22.37 -20.18
CA SER A 536 -7.89 21.30 -19.71
C SER A 536 -9.34 21.75 -19.60
N LEU A 537 -10.25 20.78 -19.60
CA LEU A 537 -11.68 20.95 -19.35
C LEU A 537 -12.13 19.92 -18.30
N PRO A 538 -13.23 20.17 -17.56
CA PRO A 538 -13.86 19.13 -16.74
C PRO A 538 -14.15 17.88 -17.59
N ALA A 539 -14.02 16.70 -17.00
CA ALA A 539 -14.24 15.44 -17.70
C ALA A 539 -15.64 15.40 -18.34
N GLY A 540 -15.71 15.01 -19.62
CA GLY A 540 -16.96 14.92 -20.38
C GLY A 540 -17.58 16.26 -20.81
N VAL A 541 -16.97 17.40 -20.50
CA VAL A 541 -17.49 18.72 -20.89
C VAL A 541 -16.81 19.22 -22.17
N LYS A 542 -17.63 19.53 -23.19
CA LYS A 542 -17.14 20.21 -24.41
C LYS A 542 -16.99 21.71 -24.18
N ARG A 543 -16.07 22.35 -24.92
CA ARG A 543 -15.68 23.76 -24.72
C ARG A 543 -16.85 24.73 -24.88
N GLU A 544 -17.72 24.46 -25.84
CA GLU A 544 -18.94 25.21 -26.13
C GLU A 544 -19.98 25.16 -24.99
N ASN A 545 -19.88 24.16 -24.12
CA ASN A 545 -20.78 23.96 -22.97
C ASN A 545 -20.20 24.48 -21.64
N LEU A 546 -19.04 25.15 -21.69
CA LEU A 546 -18.35 25.63 -20.50
C LEU A 546 -19.08 26.81 -19.85
N LYS A 547 -19.51 26.66 -18.60
CA LYS A 547 -20.26 27.67 -17.84
C LYS A 547 -19.43 28.42 -16.79
N VAL A 548 -18.17 28.05 -16.60
CA VAL A 548 -17.29 28.57 -15.54
C VAL A 548 -16.08 29.30 -16.14
N LYS A 549 -15.54 30.27 -15.40
CA LYS A 549 -14.34 31.01 -15.78
C LYS A 549 -13.11 30.38 -15.15
N ALA A 550 -11.95 30.48 -15.82
CA ALA A 550 -10.70 29.90 -15.34
C ALA A 550 -10.33 30.38 -13.92
N LYS A 551 -10.51 31.66 -13.59
CA LYS A 551 -10.22 32.19 -12.25
C LYS A 551 -11.01 31.52 -11.11
N ASP A 552 -12.15 30.91 -11.43
CA ASP A 552 -13.09 30.31 -10.48
C ASP A 552 -13.08 28.76 -10.55
N SER A 553 -12.21 28.14 -11.37
CA SER A 553 -12.20 26.69 -11.57
C SER A 553 -10.80 26.09 -11.69
N ASP A 554 -10.53 25.09 -10.85
CA ASP A 554 -9.29 24.31 -10.88
C ASP A 554 -9.22 23.36 -12.10
N TRP A 555 -10.36 23.02 -12.71
CA TRP A 555 -10.43 22.19 -13.92
C TRP A 555 -9.92 22.88 -15.18
N LEU A 556 -9.76 24.21 -15.15
CA LEU A 556 -9.37 25.04 -16.29
C LEU A 556 -7.92 25.56 -16.20
N GLN A 557 -7.13 25.01 -15.28
CA GLN A 557 -5.75 25.46 -15.06
C GLN A 557 -4.71 24.73 -15.92
N GLY A 558 -5.14 23.72 -16.69
CA GLY A 558 -4.30 22.90 -17.54
C GLY A 558 -4.08 21.48 -17.00
N TYR A 559 -3.58 20.62 -17.89
CA TYR A 559 -3.26 19.22 -17.61
C TYR A 559 -1.81 18.92 -17.99
N GLY A 560 -1.12 18.15 -17.15
CA GLY A 560 0.25 17.68 -17.36
C GLY A 560 0.30 16.19 -17.73
N TYR A 561 1.31 15.47 -17.24
CA TYR A 561 1.38 14.01 -17.40
C TYR A 561 0.57 13.31 -16.33
N GLN A 562 -0.72 13.16 -16.63
CA GLN A 562 -1.72 12.54 -15.76
C GLN A 562 -1.92 13.28 -14.41
N LEU A 563 -1.74 14.60 -14.41
CA LEU A 563 -1.88 15.50 -13.26
C LEU A 563 -2.65 16.75 -13.68
N TRP A 564 -3.56 17.22 -12.83
CA TRP A 564 -4.25 18.49 -13.06
C TRP A 564 -3.47 19.63 -12.44
N ARG A 565 -3.31 20.74 -13.17
CA ARG A 565 -2.99 22.01 -12.50
C ARG A 565 -4.18 22.47 -11.68
N SER A 566 -3.89 23.31 -10.71
CA SER A 566 -4.86 23.91 -9.82
C SER A 566 -4.52 25.40 -9.64
N ARG A 567 -5.45 26.15 -9.06
CA ARG A 567 -5.20 27.54 -8.69
C ARG A 567 -4.11 27.62 -7.61
N HIS A 568 -3.63 28.82 -7.30
CA HIS A 568 -2.60 29.03 -6.27
C HIS A 568 -1.28 28.29 -6.55
N ASN A 569 -0.88 28.21 -7.82
CA ASN A 569 0.34 27.53 -8.28
C ASN A 569 0.49 26.10 -7.74
N SER A 570 -0.62 25.40 -7.59
CA SER A 570 -0.67 24.02 -7.11
C SER A 570 -1.01 23.06 -8.25
N TYR A 571 -0.88 21.76 -7.99
CA TYR A 571 -1.31 20.69 -8.88
C TYR A 571 -1.84 19.52 -8.06
N ARG A 572 -2.55 18.60 -8.70
CA ARG A 572 -3.18 17.48 -8.00
C ARG A 572 -3.30 16.21 -8.84
N ALA A 573 -3.17 15.08 -8.15
CA ALA A 573 -3.82 13.86 -8.59
C ALA A 573 -5.29 13.92 -8.18
N ASP A 574 -6.19 13.51 -9.07
CA ASP A 574 -7.62 13.73 -8.93
C ASP A 574 -8.39 12.49 -9.40
N GLY A 575 -9.22 11.96 -8.50
CA GLY A 575 -10.06 10.80 -8.68
C GLY A 575 -11.52 11.16 -8.47
N ALA A 576 -12.40 10.47 -9.20
CA ALA A 576 -13.84 10.64 -9.09
C ALA A 576 -14.31 10.60 -7.62
N ASN A 577 -15.38 11.35 -7.35
CA ASN A 577 -15.99 11.45 -6.03
C ASN A 577 -15.08 12.06 -4.94
N GLY A 578 -14.05 12.82 -5.32
CA GLY A 578 -13.24 13.59 -4.37
C GLY A 578 -12.02 12.87 -3.80
N GLN A 579 -11.40 11.95 -4.56
CA GLN A 579 -10.08 11.43 -4.18
C GLN A 579 -9.03 12.44 -4.64
N PHE A 580 -8.40 13.15 -3.71
CA PHE A 580 -7.45 14.19 -4.05
C PHE A 580 -6.09 13.98 -3.39
N VAL A 581 -5.04 14.26 -4.15
CA VAL A 581 -3.69 14.52 -3.64
C VAL A 581 -3.27 15.88 -4.16
N LEU A 582 -3.50 16.94 -3.39
CA LEU A 582 -3.11 18.29 -3.75
C LEU A 582 -1.69 18.56 -3.26
N VAL A 583 -0.81 18.95 -4.17
CA VAL A 583 0.57 19.35 -3.87
C VAL A 583 0.69 20.86 -3.99
N LEU A 584 1.16 21.51 -2.93
CA LEU A 584 1.30 22.96 -2.83
C LEU A 584 2.78 23.33 -2.65
N PRO A 585 3.57 23.47 -3.72
CA PRO A 585 5.01 23.72 -3.63
C PRO A 585 5.38 24.96 -2.83
N GLU A 586 4.68 26.09 -3.06
CA GLU A 586 4.92 27.35 -2.33
C GLU A 586 4.62 27.25 -0.83
N LYS A 587 3.89 26.21 -0.43
CA LYS A 587 3.52 25.95 0.96
C LYS A 587 4.24 24.73 1.51
N ASP A 588 5.16 24.10 0.79
CA ASP A 588 5.83 22.87 1.25
C ASP A 588 4.86 21.88 1.93
N ALA A 589 3.71 21.68 1.27
CA ALA A 589 2.56 21.01 1.85
C ALA A 589 1.84 20.11 0.84
N VAL A 590 1.21 19.07 1.39
CA VAL A 590 0.33 18.15 0.67
C VAL A 590 -0.97 18.03 1.45
N ILE A 591 -2.09 18.08 0.73
CA ILE A 591 -3.42 17.84 1.31
C ILE A 591 -4.02 16.65 0.58
N VAL A 592 -4.36 15.61 1.33
CA VAL A 592 -5.03 14.41 0.82
C VAL A 592 -6.43 14.36 1.38
N ALA A 593 -7.39 14.10 0.50
CA ALA A 593 -8.77 13.76 0.87
C ALA A 593 -9.19 12.49 0.14
N THR A 594 -9.86 11.59 0.86
CA THR A 594 -10.65 10.50 0.25
C THR A 594 -12.11 10.72 0.62
N ALA A 595 -13.03 10.45 -0.31
CA ALA A 595 -14.40 10.93 -0.16
C ALA A 595 -15.42 10.23 -1.06
N ASN A 596 -16.68 10.63 -0.92
CA ASN A 596 -17.75 10.38 -1.89
C ASN A 596 -18.51 11.69 -2.18
N ILE A 597 -17.83 12.63 -2.84
CA ILE A 597 -18.29 14.01 -3.06
C ILE A 597 -18.73 14.22 -4.51
N GLN A 598 -19.97 14.70 -4.69
CA GLN A 598 -20.49 15.08 -6.00
C GLN A 598 -19.97 16.45 -6.47
N ASP A 599 -19.97 17.47 -5.61
CA ASP A 599 -19.43 18.80 -5.93
C ASP A 599 -17.92 18.90 -5.63
N MET A 600 -17.13 18.22 -6.47
CA MET A 600 -15.67 18.18 -6.32
C MET A 600 -15.01 19.58 -6.37
N GLN A 601 -15.56 20.51 -7.16
CA GLN A 601 -15.04 21.88 -7.22
C GLN A 601 -15.37 22.67 -5.95
N GLY A 602 -16.56 22.46 -5.38
CA GLY A 602 -16.97 22.96 -4.07
C GLY A 602 -16.02 22.52 -2.96
N GLU A 603 -15.65 21.24 -2.92
CA GLU A 603 -14.67 20.73 -1.95
C GLU A 603 -13.32 21.44 -2.06
N ILE A 604 -12.76 21.53 -3.27
CA ILE A 604 -11.49 22.23 -3.50
C ILE A 604 -11.60 23.72 -3.09
N ASN A 605 -12.75 24.37 -3.31
CA ASN A 605 -12.99 25.74 -2.83
C ASN A 605 -12.94 25.84 -1.30
N LEU A 606 -13.45 24.85 -0.56
CA LEU A 606 -13.35 24.83 0.90
C LEU A 606 -11.90 24.68 1.36
N ILE A 607 -11.11 23.83 0.69
CA ILE A 607 -9.67 23.70 0.93
C ILE A 607 -8.98 25.06 0.75
N TRP A 608 -9.22 25.76 -0.37
CA TRP A 608 -8.63 27.09 -0.62
C TRP A 608 -9.08 28.16 0.36
N LYS A 609 -10.34 28.12 0.78
CA LYS A 609 -10.89 29.10 1.72
C LYS A 609 -10.38 28.91 3.13
N HIS A 610 -10.22 27.65 3.58
CA HIS A 610 -10.00 27.33 4.98
C HIS A 610 -8.60 26.78 5.25
N LEU A 611 -8.12 25.80 4.48
CA LEU A 611 -6.84 25.13 4.72
C LEU A 611 -5.64 25.89 4.14
N LEU A 612 -5.75 26.47 2.94
CA LEU A 612 -4.63 27.22 2.36
C LEU A 612 -4.14 28.38 3.26
N PRO A 613 -5.01 29.20 3.88
CA PRO A 613 -4.58 30.23 4.83
C PRO A 613 -4.06 29.66 6.16
N ALA A 614 -4.26 28.37 6.45
CA ALA A 614 -3.70 27.72 7.63
C ALA A 614 -2.18 27.54 7.49
N LEU A 615 -1.69 27.37 6.26
CA LEU A 615 -0.30 27.06 5.91
C LEU A 615 0.49 28.37 5.75
N LYS A 616 1.03 28.87 6.87
CA LYS A 616 1.73 30.16 6.91
C LYS A 616 3.10 30.12 6.24
#